data_AF-A0A5M7QQY3-F1
#
_entry.id   AF-A0A5M7QQY3-F1
#
_cell.length_a   1.000
_cell.length_b   1.000
_cell.length_c   1.000
_cell.angle_alpha   90.00
_cell.angle_beta   90.00
_cell.angle_gamma   90.00
#
_symmetry.space_group_name_H-M   'P 1'
#
loop_
_entity.id
_entity.type
_entity.pdbx_description
1 polymer ?
#
loop_
_entity_poly.entity_id
_entity_poly.type
_entity_poly.pdbx_seq_one_letter_code
_entity_poly.pdbx_strand_id
1 'polypeptide(L)' 'MKITVVFEDTGVEEEHDFDAKPRAGDLITLSRDGKGEDFIVLIEPDPDHTHDDGRDGHPTKARVRPA' A
#
# COMPACT_ATOMS: atom_id res chain seq x y z
N MET A 1 -3.52 -5.83 -10.18
CA MET A 1 -2.52 -4.74 -10.33
C MET A 1 -1.53 -4.89 -9.20
N LYS A 2 -0.24 -4.94 -9.51
CA LYS A 2 0.79 -5.16 -8.49
C LYS A 2 1.13 -3.84 -7.80
N ILE A 3 1.01 -3.81 -6.48
CA ILE A 3 1.32 -2.66 -5.64
C ILE A 3 2.20 -3.14 -4.50
N THR A 4 3.26 -2.39 -4.22
CA THR A 4 4.09 -2.65 -3.04
C THR A 4 3.36 -2.13 -1.80
N VAL A 5 2.97 -3.04 -0.92
CA VAL A 5 2.39 -2.74 0.38
C VAL A 5 3.50 -2.68 1.41
N VAL A 6 3.52 -1.62 2.20
CA VAL A 6 4.46 -1.43 3.32
C VAL A 6 3.67 -1.52 4.62
N PHE A 7 3.97 -2.53 5.42
CA PHE A 7 3.34 -2.74 6.73
C PHE A 7 3.95 -1.79 7.76
N GLU A 8 3.16 -0.89 8.34
CA GLU A 8 3.64 0.10 9.33
C GLU A 8 4.17 -0.57 10.61
N ASP A 9 3.55 -1.67 11.02
CA ASP A 9 3.90 -2.44 12.22
C ASP A 9 5.30 -3.05 12.16
N THR A 10 5.73 -3.47 10.97
CA THR A 10 6.95 -4.27 10.78
C THR A 10 7.95 -3.64 9.83
N GLY A 11 7.56 -2.61 9.08
CA GLY A 11 8.36 -1.99 8.01
C GLY A 11 8.61 -2.90 6.81
N VAL A 12 7.94 -4.05 6.74
CA VAL A 12 8.10 -5.03 5.65
C VAL A 12 7.41 -4.49 4.41
N GLU A 13 8.05 -4.62 3.26
CA GLU A 13 7.47 -4.33 1.95
C GLU A 13 7.13 -5.65 1.23
N GLU A 14 5.87 -5.86 0.85
CA GLU A 14 5.40 -7.02 0.09
C GLU A 14 4.63 -6.57 -1.15
N GLU A 15 4.82 -7.26 -2.28
CA GLU A 15 4.06 -6.97 -3.49
C GLU A 15 2.76 -7.78 -3.52
N HIS A 16 1.62 -7.09 -3.59
CA HIS A 16 0.31 -7.72 -3.65
C HIS A 16 -0.42 -7.35 -4.95
N ASP A 17 -1.20 -8.30 -5.44
CA ASP A 17 -2.14 -8.09 -6.53
C ASP A 17 -3.46 -7.54 -6.00
N PHE A 18 -3.78 -6.31 -6.40
CA PHE A 18 -5.04 -5.66 -6.11
C PHE A 18 -5.96 -5.64 -7.34
N ASP A 19 -7.27 -5.76 -7.13
CA ASP A 19 -8.25 -5.57 -8.21
C ASP A 19 -8.42 -4.09 -8.60
N ALA A 20 -8.19 -3.18 -7.64
CA ALA A 20 -8.34 -1.73 -7.80
C ALA A 20 -7.26 -0.97 -7.03
N LYS A 21 -7.06 0.31 -7.36
CA LYS A 21 -6.12 1.18 -6.63
C LYS A 21 -6.62 1.40 -5.19
N PRO A 22 -5.87 0.99 -4.16
CA PRO A 22 -6.22 1.20 -2.76
C PRO A 22 -6.18 2.69 -2.42
N ARG A 23 -7.08 3.13 -1.54
CA ARG A 23 -7.22 4.53 -1.09
C ARG A 23 -6.98 4.63 0.41
N ALA A 24 -6.56 5.81 0.87
CA ALA A 24 -6.35 6.04 2.29
C ALA A 24 -7.67 5.84 3.05
N GLY A 25 -7.62 5.03 4.10
CA GLY A 25 -8.78 4.62 4.88
C GLY A 25 -9.53 3.39 4.35
N ASP A 26 -9.14 2.83 3.20
CA ASP A 26 -9.71 1.56 2.75
C ASP A 26 -9.29 0.42 3.68
N LEU A 27 -10.22 -0.49 3.96
CA LEU A 27 -9.95 -1.76 4.60
C LEU A 27 -9.66 -2.80 3.52
N ILE A 28 -8.47 -3.37 3.54
CA ILE A 28 -8.04 -4.42 2.61
C ILE A 28 -7.66 -5.67 3.39
N THR A 29 -7.97 -6.83 2.84
CA THR A 29 -7.53 -8.12 3.41
C THR A 29 -6.31 -8.60 2.65
N LEU A 30 -5.18 -8.73 3.33
CA LEU A 30 -3.94 -9.24 2.75
C LEU A 30 -3.62 -10.62 3.32
N SER A 31 -3.22 -11.53 2.44
CA SER A 31 -2.78 -12.87 2.85
C SER A 31 -1.32 -12.80 3.32
N ARG A 32 -1.11 -12.79 4.63
CA ARG A 32 0.21 -12.84 5.28
C ARG A 32 0.38 -14.18 5.97
N ASP A 33 1.49 -14.88 5.72
CA ASP A 33 1.76 -16.21 6.31
C ASP A 33 0.62 -17.25 6.12
N GLY A 34 -0.11 -17.15 5.00
CA GLY A 34 -1.25 -18.03 4.70
C GLY A 34 -2.52 -17.74 5.49
N LYS A 35 -2.57 -16.62 6.24
CA LYS A 35 -3.76 -16.10 6.91
C LYS A 35 -4.18 -14.77 6.28
N GLY A 36 -5.47 -14.60 6.03
CA GLY A 36 -6.02 -13.31 5.65
C GLY A 36 -6.12 -12.44 6.89
N GLU A 37 -5.36 -11.35 6.92
CA GLU A 37 -5.44 -10.32 7.96
C GLU A 37 -5.96 -9.02 7.34
N ASP A 38 -6.77 -8.29 8.10
CA ASP A 38 -7.35 -7.03 7.67
C ASP A 38 -6.44 -5.86 8.03
N PHE A 39 -6.18 -5.01 7.04
CA PHE A 39 -5.33 -3.84 7.18
C PHE A 39 -6.04 -2.60 6.67
N ILE A 40 -5.80 -1.48 7.33
CA ILE A 40 -6.24 -0.16 6.91
C ILE A 40 -5.13 0.47 6.10
N VAL A 41 -5.45 0.88 4.87
CA VAL A 41 -4.53 1.57 3.98
C VAL A 41 -4.25 2.98 4.51
N LEU A 42 -2.98 3.25 4.73
CA LEU A 42 -2.41 4.54 5.05
C LEU A 42 -1.66 5.02 3.80
N ILE A 43 -2.11 6.06 3.13
CA ILE A 43 -1.33 6.63 2.03
C ILE A 43 -0.75 7.93 2.55
N GLU A 44 0.53 7.91 2.88
CA GLU A 44 1.28 9.14 3.10
C GLU A 44 1.85 9.62 1.77
N PRO A 45 1.78 10.92 1.45
CA PRO A 45 2.57 11.48 0.38
C PRO A 45 4.04 11.42 0.81
N ASP A 46 4.90 10.88 -0.05
CA ASP A 46 6.33 11.11 0.06
C ASP A 46 6.55 12.64 0.06
N PRO A 47 7.17 13.24 1.08
CA PRO A 47 7.46 14.68 1.08
C PRO A 47 8.51 15.05 0.02
N ASP A 48 9.17 14.06 -0.60
CA ASP A 48 10.10 14.28 -1.69
C ASP A 48 9.44 13.99 -3.05
N HIS A 49 8.57 14.91 -3.45
CA HIS A 49 7.94 15.00 -4.76
C HIS A 49 8.96 15.41 -5.86
N THR A 50 10.22 14.95 -5.79
CA THR A 50 11.29 15.32 -6.72
C THR A 50 11.67 14.23 -7.72
N HIS A 51 11.10 13.03 -7.63
CA HIS A 51 11.19 12.03 -8.70
C HIS A 51 9.93 12.05 -9.56
N ASP A 52 9.98 12.98 -10.51
CA ASP A 52 9.32 12.92 -11.82
C ASP A 52 9.37 11.49 -12.38
N ASP A 53 8.22 10.83 -12.46
CA ASP A 53 7.97 9.81 -13.48
C ASP A 53 6.49 9.89 -13.89
N GLY A 54 6.17 10.95 -14.64
CA GLY A 54 5.07 10.93 -15.60
C GLY A 54 3.71 11.47 -15.12
N ARG A 55 2.86 11.65 -16.13
CA ARG A 55 1.55 12.35 -16.15
C ARG A 55 0.48 11.83 -15.17
N ASP A 56 0.78 10.77 -14.41
CA ASP A 56 -0.19 10.00 -13.64
C ASP A 56 -0.08 10.16 -12.12
N GLY A 57 1.00 10.72 -11.54
CA GLY A 57 1.04 11.14 -10.13
C GLY A 57 0.49 10.10 -9.12
N HIS A 58 0.73 8.81 -9.38
CA HIS A 58 0.09 7.73 -8.64
C HIS A 58 1.10 7.03 -7.73
N PRO A 59 0.79 6.88 -6.43
CA PRO A 59 1.67 6.15 -5.53
C PRO A 59 1.72 4.68 -5.98
N THR A 60 2.92 4.24 -6.37
CA THR A 60 3.26 2.84 -6.65
C THR A 60 3.37 2.00 -5.38
N LYS A 61 3.34 2.66 -4.21
CA LYS A 61 3.39 2.05 -2.88
C LYS A 61 2.16 2.42 -2.05
N ALA A 62 1.66 1.48 -1.25
CA ALA A 62 0.63 1.71 -0.24
C ALA A 62 1.21 1.37 1.14
N ARG A 63 1.09 2.27 2.13
CA ARG A 63 1.37 1.86 3.52
C ARG A 63 0.09 1.29 4.12
N VAL A 64 0.19 0.36 5.05
CA VAL A 64 -0.98 -0.21 5.72
C VAL A 64 -0.68 -0.41 7.19
N ARG A 65 -1.71 -0.37 8.03
CA ARG A 65 -1.61 -0.77 9.44
C ARG A 65 -2.66 -1.83 9.77
N PRO A 66 -2.44 -2.66 10.80
CA PRO A 66 -3.48 -3.57 11.30
C PRO A 66 -4.76 -2.79 11.65
N ALA A 67 -5.91 -3.36 11.30
CA ALA A 67 -7.23 -2.79 11.60
C ALA A 67 -7.61 -2.87 13.09
#